data_AF-A0A554VLX7-F1
#
_entry.id   AF-A0A554VLX7-F1
#
_cell.length_a   1.000
_cell.length_b   1.000
_cell.length_c   1.000
_cell.angle_alpha   90.00
_cell.angle_beta   90.00
_cell.angle_gamma   90.00
#
_symmetry.space_group_name_H-M   'P 1'
#
loop_
_entity.id
_entity.type
_entity.pdbx_description
1 polymer ?
#
loop_
_entity_poly.entity_id
_entity_poly.type
_entity_poly.pdbx_seq_one_letter_code
_entity_poly.pdbx_strand_id
1 'polypeptide(L)'
;MALSCLNCDNDNSDDNNTDSDDDNPVTGEYLGTASVSQGLATTTIDNLYLPGQRVAGVGTITAADNSVWTVPAEVNYNNSVFPFAPDLFNPDGIQYSTATEALAAFDDNDIIEIDTDGEVITGYIFADNYFELYINGEFVGKDAIPFTEFNSHIVKFRVSRPFTIAMKLVDWEENLGLGSENNQGSDYYTGDGGMVAVFKDVLQNIIATTGSEWKAQTFYTSPIKDLSCPTESGTTRSSSNCDTASENDGTSFYALHWELPSTWMNENFDTSDWPDATTYTNETIVVNNKPSYTNFTDIFDDPENDAEFIWSTNVILDNEVIVSYTVQ
;
A
#
# COMPACT_ATOMS: atom_id res chain seq x y z
N MET A 1 -16.63 24.06 85.09
CA MET A 1 -17.96 23.73 84.53
C MET A 1 -17.78 23.76 83.03
N ALA A 2 -17.52 22.60 82.42
CA ALA A 2 -18.50 21.63 81.91
C ALA A 2 -18.72 21.88 80.40
N LEU A 3 -18.14 20.98 79.58
CA LEU A 3 -18.77 20.15 78.53
C LEU A 3 -19.11 20.91 77.23
N SER A 4 -18.96 20.40 76.02
CA SER A 4 -18.56 19.09 75.46
C SER A 4 -18.44 19.25 73.92
N CYS A 5 -17.66 18.39 73.29
CA CYS A 5 -17.44 18.26 71.84
C CYS A 5 -18.70 17.98 71.01
N LEU A 6 -18.66 18.27 69.68
CA LEU A 6 -18.72 17.25 68.61
C LEU A 6 -18.42 17.87 67.21
N ASN A 7 -17.69 17.09 66.40
CA ASN A 7 -17.30 17.29 64.99
C ASN A 7 -18.45 17.53 64.00
N CYS A 8 -18.12 18.16 62.86
CA CYS A 8 -18.18 17.50 61.54
C CYS A 8 -17.25 18.20 60.55
N ASP A 9 -16.58 17.35 59.76
CA ASP A 9 -15.49 17.61 58.82
C ASP A 9 -15.91 18.45 57.60
N ASN A 10 -14.92 19.11 57.00
CA ASN A 10 -14.70 19.11 55.55
C ASN A 10 -13.30 19.68 55.27
N ASP A 11 -12.32 18.78 55.27
CA ASP A 11 -11.14 18.91 54.41
C ASP A 11 -11.63 18.84 52.96
N ASN A 12 -11.30 19.84 52.16
CA ASN A 12 -11.22 19.64 50.71
C ASN A 12 -9.91 20.29 50.26
N SER A 13 -8.95 19.41 50.04
CA SER A 13 -7.60 19.69 49.57
C SER A 13 -7.62 20.33 48.19
N ASP A 14 -6.76 21.33 48.04
CA ASP A 14 -6.25 21.81 46.76
C ASP A 14 -5.56 20.65 46.03
N ASP A 15 -6.14 20.19 44.92
CA ASP A 15 -5.44 19.39 43.91
C ASP A 15 -5.79 19.93 42.52
N ASN A 16 -5.12 21.02 42.14
CA ASN A 16 -4.92 21.36 40.73
C ASN A 16 -3.78 20.48 40.22
N ASN A 17 -4.09 19.25 39.83
CA ASN A 17 -3.23 18.44 38.98
C ASN A 17 -3.87 18.39 37.59
N THR A 18 -3.52 19.36 36.74
CA THR A 18 -3.71 19.23 35.30
C THR A 18 -2.63 18.28 34.82
N ASP A 19 -2.96 16.99 34.79
CA ASP A 19 -2.16 15.95 34.15
C ASP A 19 -2.28 16.14 32.65
N SER A 20 -1.33 16.87 32.07
CA SER A 20 -1.07 16.91 30.64
C SER A 20 0.14 16.03 30.41
N ASP A 21 -0.08 14.73 30.24
CA ASP A 21 0.87 13.75 29.65
C ASP A 21 0.27 12.34 29.80
N ASP A 22 -0.69 11.98 28.93
CA ASP A 22 -0.94 10.56 28.63
C ASP A 22 -1.42 10.42 27.18
N ASP A 23 -0.54 10.78 26.23
CA ASP A 23 -0.67 10.48 24.80
C ASP A 23 -0.38 8.99 24.50
N ASN A 24 -0.48 8.10 25.49
CA ASN A 24 -0.36 6.67 25.23
C ASN A 24 -1.64 6.19 24.55
N PRO A 25 -1.55 5.61 23.34
CA PRO A 25 -2.72 5.07 22.65
C PRO A 25 -3.43 4.03 23.53
N VAL A 26 -4.73 4.21 23.73
CA VAL A 26 -5.56 3.28 24.49
C VAL A 26 -5.81 2.03 23.64
N THR A 27 -4.95 1.02 23.76
CA THR A 27 -5.02 -0.20 22.94
C THR A 27 -6.03 -1.24 23.40
N GLY A 28 -6.69 -1.03 24.55
CA GLY A 28 -7.51 -2.04 25.22
C GLY A 28 -8.71 -2.58 24.43
N GLU A 29 -9.04 -1.96 23.31
CA GLU A 29 -10.17 -2.33 22.45
C GLU A 29 -9.77 -3.21 21.26
N TYR A 30 -8.51 -3.15 20.81
CA TYR A 30 -8.02 -3.99 19.72
C TYR A 30 -7.47 -5.32 20.26
N LEU A 31 -7.95 -6.43 19.71
CA LEU A 31 -7.61 -7.79 20.17
C LEU A 31 -6.75 -8.58 19.17
N GLY A 32 -6.35 -7.97 18.05
CA GLY A 32 -5.55 -8.60 17.02
C GLY A 32 -4.05 -8.58 17.33
N THR A 33 -3.24 -8.87 16.31
CA THR A 33 -1.78 -9.04 16.44
C THR A 33 -0.96 -7.83 16.04
N ALA A 34 -1.58 -6.80 15.45
CA ALA A 34 -0.88 -5.56 15.08
C ALA A 34 -0.37 -4.78 16.29
N SER A 35 0.73 -4.07 16.06
CA SER A 35 1.11 -2.92 16.85
C SER A 35 0.19 -1.75 16.51
N VAL A 36 -0.35 -1.09 17.54
CA VAL A 36 -1.32 0.01 17.37
C VAL A 36 -0.63 1.36 17.59
N SER A 37 -0.71 2.26 16.62
CA SER A 37 -0.33 3.67 16.78
C SER A 37 -1.56 4.58 16.73
N GLN A 38 -1.41 5.82 17.19
CA GLN A 38 -2.46 6.84 17.11
C GLN A 38 -1.85 8.20 16.77
N GLY A 39 -2.53 8.96 15.92
CA GLY A 39 -2.13 10.33 15.59
C GLY A 39 -1.04 10.43 14.53
N LEU A 40 -0.56 11.66 14.35
CA LEU A 40 0.40 12.00 13.29
C LEU A 40 1.78 11.42 13.55
N ALA A 41 2.37 10.85 12.49
CA ALA A 41 3.77 10.47 12.48
C ALA A 41 4.70 11.69 12.40
N THR A 42 5.95 11.50 12.80
CA THR A 42 7.00 12.49 12.56
C THR A 42 7.54 12.32 11.15
N THR A 43 7.43 13.34 10.31
CA THR A 43 8.04 13.34 8.96
C THR A 43 9.56 13.18 9.04
N THR A 44 10.10 12.21 8.31
CA THR A 44 11.54 11.95 8.18
C THR A 44 12.04 12.21 6.77
N ILE A 45 11.16 12.11 5.76
CA ILE A 45 11.41 12.53 4.39
C ILE A 45 10.24 13.41 3.97
N ASP A 46 10.52 14.68 3.66
CA ASP A 46 9.48 15.63 3.30
C ASP A 46 8.74 15.24 2.02
N ASN A 47 9.47 14.81 0.99
CA ASN A 47 8.90 14.35 -0.27
C ASN A 47 9.92 13.47 -1.02
N LEU A 48 9.56 12.22 -1.30
CA LEU A 48 10.36 11.33 -2.15
C LEU A 48 10.40 11.80 -3.60
N TYR A 49 9.35 12.47 -4.07
CA TYR A 49 9.17 12.85 -5.46
C TYR A 49 8.76 14.33 -5.59
N LEU A 50 9.77 15.20 -5.69
CA LEU A 50 9.58 16.66 -5.78
C LEU A 50 8.68 17.15 -6.93
N PRO A 51 8.66 16.54 -8.13
CA PRO A 51 7.79 16.98 -9.22
C PRO A 51 6.30 16.65 -9.01
N GLY A 52 5.98 15.72 -8.10
CA GLY A 52 4.63 15.23 -7.90
C GLY A 52 3.63 16.32 -7.51
N GLN A 53 2.38 16.15 -7.94
CA GLN A 53 1.29 17.07 -7.57
C GLN A 53 1.00 17.01 -6.08
N ARG A 54 1.15 15.82 -5.48
CA ARG A 54 0.98 15.56 -4.05
C ARG A 54 2.30 15.18 -3.42
N VAL A 55 2.40 15.46 -2.13
CA VAL A 55 3.62 15.27 -1.36
C VAL A 55 3.75 13.79 -0.98
N ALA A 56 4.71 13.09 -1.57
CA ALA A 56 5.04 11.72 -1.24
C ALA A 56 5.96 11.67 0.00
N GLY A 57 5.42 12.08 1.15
CA GLY A 57 6.16 12.09 2.41
C GLY A 57 6.43 10.69 2.96
N VAL A 58 7.44 10.56 3.82
CA VAL A 58 7.67 9.38 4.66
C VAL A 58 7.88 9.85 6.09
N GLY A 59 7.31 9.11 7.05
CA GLY A 59 7.41 9.42 8.46
C GLY A 59 7.75 8.22 9.31
N THR A 60 7.93 8.48 10.61
CA THR A 60 8.08 7.46 11.63
C THR A 60 7.11 7.70 12.78
N ILE A 61 6.48 6.64 13.28
CA ILE A 61 5.58 6.69 14.44
C ILE A 61 5.95 5.61 15.45
N THR A 62 5.82 5.91 16.73
CA THR A 62 5.99 4.92 17.82
C THR A 62 4.62 4.39 18.22
N ALA A 63 4.45 3.08 18.13
CA ALA A 63 3.22 2.40 18.54
C ALA A 63 3.18 2.18 20.07
N ALA A 64 2.01 1.78 20.58
CA ALA A 64 1.73 1.56 22.00
C ALA A 64 2.68 0.57 22.68
N ASP A 65 3.18 -0.41 21.93
CA ASP A 65 4.11 -1.44 22.40
C ASP A 65 5.59 -0.99 22.32
N ASN A 66 5.84 0.27 21.97
CA ASN A 66 7.15 0.89 21.75
C ASN A 66 7.89 0.42 20.48
N SER A 67 7.23 -0.32 19.59
CA SER A 67 7.75 -0.54 18.24
C SER A 67 7.70 0.76 17.43
N VAL A 68 8.63 0.92 16.48
CA VAL A 68 8.72 2.11 15.62
C VAL A 68 8.48 1.68 14.18
N TRP A 69 7.56 2.38 13.51
CA TRP A 69 7.09 2.05 12.16
C TRP A 69 7.37 3.19 11.20
N THR A 70 7.76 2.84 9.98
CA THR A 70 7.84 3.75 8.85
C THR A 70 6.47 3.81 8.18
N VAL A 71 5.97 5.02 7.89
CA VAL A 71 4.67 5.24 7.25
C VAL A 71 4.80 6.10 5.99
N PRO A 72 4.02 5.82 4.91
CA PRO A 72 3.07 4.71 4.79
C PRO A 72 3.74 3.33 4.71
N ALA A 73 4.99 3.26 4.20
CA ALA A 73 5.76 2.02 4.18
C ALA A 73 7.27 2.30 4.07
N GLU A 74 8.09 1.33 4.46
CA GLU A 74 9.50 1.30 4.05
C GLU A 74 9.61 0.87 2.58
N VAL A 75 10.12 1.77 1.73
CA VAL A 75 10.24 1.57 0.28
C VAL A 75 11.67 1.76 -0.23
N ASN A 76 11.96 1.13 -1.37
CA ASN A 76 13.21 1.17 -2.11
C ASN A 76 13.29 2.34 -3.11
N TYR A 77 12.46 3.38 -3.00
CA TYR A 77 12.42 4.47 -3.98
C TYR A 77 13.81 5.08 -4.26
N ASN A 78 14.59 5.36 -3.22
CA ASN A 78 15.95 5.90 -3.34
C ASN A 78 17.06 4.83 -3.49
N ASN A 79 16.72 3.55 -3.52
CA ASN A 79 17.67 2.47 -3.75
C ASN A 79 18.07 2.44 -5.23
N SER A 80 19.28 2.91 -5.56
CA SER A 80 19.77 2.97 -6.94
C SER A 80 20.04 1.61 -7.59
N VAL A 81 20.06 0.52 -6.81
CA VAL A 81 20.21 -0.84 -7.33
C VAL A 81 18.87 -1.40 -7.82
N PHE A 82 17.76 -0.94 -7.26
CA PHE A 82 16.42 -1.28 -7.71
C PHE A 82 16.02 -0.30 -8.83
N PRO A 83 15.96 -0.73 -10.11
CA PRO A 83 15.64 0.17 -11.21
C PRO A 83 14.21 0.70 -11.11
N PHE A 84 14.00 1.91 -11.58
CA PHE A 84 12.67 2.37 -11.97
C PHE A 84 12.22 1.59 -13.19
N ALA A 85 10.94 1.19 -13.21
CA ALA A 85 10.36 0.51 -14.35
C ALA A 85 10.30 1.47 -15.57
N PRO A 86 10.53 0.99 -16.81
CA PRO A 86 10.32 1.81 -18.00
C PRO A 86 8.87 2.26 -18.17
N ASP A 87 8.69 3.47 -18.69
CA ASP A 87 7.37 4.08 -18.86
C ASP A 87 6.54 3.34 -19.93
N LEU A 88 5.30 3.00 -19.59
CA LEU A 88 4.23 2.80 -20.57
C LEU A 88 3.53 4.14 -20.80
N PHE A 89 3.16 4.82 -19.72
CA PHE A 89 2.72 6.20 -19.73
C PHE A 89 3.11 6.87 -18.41
N ASN A 90 3.86 7.96 -18.49
CA ASN A 90 4.27 8.73 -17.33
C ASN A 90 4.14 10.23 -17.64
N PRO A 91 3.29 10.97 -16.90
CA PRO A 91 3.11 12.42 -17.09
C PRO A 91 4.41 13.22 -17.06
N ASP A 92 5.36 12.82 -16.22
CA ASP A 92 6.66 13.46 -16.04
C ASP A 92 7.79 12.77 -16.83
N GLY A 93 7.46 11.71 -17.56
CA GLY A 93 8.37 10.91 -18.37
C GLY A 93 7.88 10.76 -19.81
N ILE A 94 7.92 9.54 -20.33
CA ILE A 94 7.45 9.21 -21.67
C ILE A 94 5.95 8.86 -21.63
N GLN A 95 5.20 9.44 -22.55
CA GLN A 95 3.76 9.22 -22.68
C GLN A 95 3.48 8.48 -24.00
N TYR A 96 3.68 7.16 -24.04
CA TYR A 96 3.30 6.39 -25.22
C TYR A 96 1.78 6.39 -25.37
N SER A 97 1.31 6.40 -26.62
CA SER A 97 -0.14 6.39 -26.90
C SER A 97 -0.72 4.98 -26.94
N THR A 98 0.14 3.95 -27.13
CA THR A 98 -0.27 2.54 -27.23
C THR A 98 0.83 1.61 -26.70
N ALA A 99 0.46 0.42 -26.24
CA ALA A 99 1.42 -0.58 -25.78
C ALA A 99 2.37 -1.06 -26.90
N THR A 100 1.91 -1.05 -28.16
CA THR A 100 2.75 -1.38 -29.33
C THR A 100 3.88 -0.37 -29.51
N GLU A 101 3.61 0.91 -29.28
CA GLU A 101 4.62 1.98 -29.38
C GLU A 101 5.68 1.82 -28.28
N ALA A 102 5.24 1.60 -27.03
CA ALA A 102 6.13 1.35 -25.90
C ALA A 102 7.01 0.12 -26.12
N LEU A 103 6.42 -1.00 -26.57
CA LEU A 103 7.15 -2.22 -26.90
C LEU A 103 8.24 -2.02 -27.96
N ALA A 104 7.95 -1.24 -29.00
CA ALA A 104 8.87 -0.98 -30.10
C ALA A 104 10.01 -0.04 -29.69
N ALA A 105 9.80 0.78 -28.67
CA ALA A 105 10.77 1.75 -28.15
C ALA A 105 11.56 1.23 -26.93
N PHE A 106 11.18 0.09 -26.36
CA PHE A 106 11.82 -0.51 -25.18
C PHE A 106 13.33 -0.70 -25.40
N ASP A 107 14.16 -0.24 -24.45
CA ASP A 107 15.61 -0.44 -24.49
C ASP A 107 15.95 -1.85 -23.97
N ASP A 108 16.58 -2.68 -24.79
CA ASP A 108 16.98 -4.03 -24.39
C ASP A 108 17.98 -4.04 -23.21
N ASN A 109 18.63 -2.92 -22.89
CA ASN A 109 19.46 -2.79 -21.70
C ASN A 109 18.64 -2.74 -20.39
N ASP A 110 17.33 -2.47 -20.47
CA ASP A 110 16.41 -2.47 -19.33
C ASP A 110 15.83 -3.87 -19.06
N ILE A 111 16.21 -4.89 -19.84
CA ILE A 111 15.81 -6.27 -19.58
C ILE A 111 16.58 -6.80 -18.37
N ILE A 112 15.84 -7.23 -17.35
CA ILE A 112 16.42 -7.83 -16.14
C ILE A 112 16.69 -9.31 -16.39
N GLU A 113 17.96 -9.70 -16.37
CA GLU A 113 18.40 -11.08 -16.61
C GLU A 113 18.46 -11.86 -15.28
N ILE A 114 17.45 -12.70 -15.02
CA ILE A 114 17.34 -13.53 -13.80
C ILE A 114 17.90 -14.92 -14.08
N ASP A 115 17.36 -15.59 -15.10
CA ASP A 115 17.82 -16.90 -15.55
C ASP A 115 18.26 -16.85 -17.01
N THR A 116 19.55 -17.10 -17.30
CA THR A 116 20.10 -16.96 -18.67
C THR A 116 19.45 -17.88 -19.70
N ASP A 117 18.92 -19.03 -19.27
CA ASP A 117 18.24 -20.01 -20.13
C ASP A 117 16.70 -19.81 -20.15
N GLY A 118 16.22 -18.78 -19.46
CA GLY A 118 14.79 -18.44 -19.36
C GLY A 118 14.22 -17.79 -20.63
N GLU A 119 12.91 -17.65 -20.64
CA GLU A 119 12.21 -16.85 -21.65
C GLU A 119 12.09 -15.39 -21.22
N VAL A 120 11.94 -14.48 -22.20
CA VAL A 120 11.66 -13.07 -21.90
C VAL A 120 10.17 -12.91 -21.69
N ILE A 121 9.80 -12.40 -20.52
CA ILE A 121 8.44 -12.02 -20.16
C ILE A 121 8.32 -10.50 -20.26
N THR A 122 7.20 -10.03 -20.78
CA THR A 122 6.81 -8.61 -20.73
C THR A 122 5.68 -8.44 -19.73
N GLY A 123 5.86 -7.56 -18.75
CA GLY A 123 4.81 -7.15 -17.80
C GLY A 123 4.32 -5.73 -18.11
N TYR A 124 3.02 -5.52 -18.01
CA TYR A 124 2.38 -4.19 -18.03
C TYR A 124 1.70 -3.98 -16.69
N ILE A 125 1.92 -2.83 -16.06
CA ILE A 125 1.52 -2.59 -14.68
C ILE A 125 0.94 -1.19 -14.55
N PHE A 126 -0.20 -1.08 -13.90
CA PHE A 126 -0.77 0.17 -13.39
C PHE A 126 -1.00 -0.01 -11.88
N ALA A 127 -0.61 0.98 -11.09
CA ALA A 127 -0.82 1.01 -9.65
C ALA A 127 -1.48 2.32 -9.21
N ASP A 128 -2.35 2.19 -8.23
CA ASP A 128 -2.95 3.25 -7.43
C ASP A 128 -2.42 3.01 -5.99
N ASN A 129 -1.32 3.62 -5.53
CA ASN A 129 -0.44 4.56 -6.25
C ASN A 129 0.93 3.96 -6.64
N TYR A 130 1.56 3.17 -5.77
CA TYR A 130 2.97 2.78 -5.93
C TYR A 130 3.17 1.27 -5.90
N PHE A 131 4.14 0.77 -6.67
CA PHE A 131 4.56 -0.63 -6.64
C PHE A 131 6.07 -0.82 -6.62
N GLU A 132 6.49 -1.97 -6.10
CA GLU A 132 7.81 -2.57 -6.28
C GLU A 132 7.66 -4.01 -6.74
N LEU A 133 8.19 -4.35 -7.92
CA LEU A 133 8.11 -5.66 -8.53
C LEU A 133 9.39 -6.46 -8.32
N TYR A 134 9.20 -7.69 -7.83
CA TYR A 134 10.22 -8.70 -7.64
C TYR A 134 9.84 -9.97 -8.39
N ILE A 135 10.84 -10.61 -9.00
CA ILE A 135 10.68 -11.93 -9.62
C ILE A 135 11.71 -12.86 -8.97
N ASN A 136 11.25 -13.91 -8.30
CA ASN A 136 12.10 -14.82 -7.52
C ASN A 136 13.03 -14.12 -6.50
N GLY A 137 12.65 -12.93 -6.03
CA GLY A 137 13.43 -12.09 -5.11
C GLY A 137 14.35 -11.08 -5.78
N GLU A 138 14.51 -11.13 -7.11
CA GLU A 138 15.31 -10.17 -7.88
C GLU A 138 14.51 -8.91 -8.19
N PHE A 139 15.16 -7.75 -8.10
CA PHE A 139 14.57 -6.46 -8.43
C PHE A 139 14.27 -6.34 -9.93
N VAL A 140 13.00 -6.15 -10.30
CA VAL A 140 12.63 -6.01 -11.71
C VAL A 140 12.28 -4.58 -12.10
N GLY A 141 11.44 -3.92 -11.32
CA GLY A 141 11.13 -2.51 -11.52
C GLY A 141 10.29 -1.96 -10.37
N LYS A 142 10.45 -0.68 -10.08
CA LYS A 142 9.59 0.06 -9.15
C LYS A 142 8.96 1.26 -9.83
N ASP A 143 7.84 1.71 -9.30
CA ASP A 143 7.10 2.83 -9.85
C ASP A 143 7.93 4.13 -9.82
N ALA A 144 7.83 4.95 -10.88
CA ALA A 144 8.50 6.23 -10.97
C ALA A 144 7.86 7.33 -10.10
N ILE A 145 6.57 7.25 -9.80
CA ILE A 145 5.80 8.28 -9.08
C ILE A 145 5.12 7.63 -7.86
N PRO A 146 5.52 7.95 -6.62
CA PRO A 146 4.96 7.32 -5.42
C PRO A 146 3.49 7.63 -5.14
N PHE A 147 3.00 8.79 -5.52
CA PHE A 147 1.66 9.25 -5.15
C PHE A 147 0.84 9.71 -6.35
N THR A 148 1.13 10.88 -6.90
CA THR A 148 0.44 11.42 -8.08
C THR A 148 1.38 12.31 -8.90
N GLU A 149 1.21 12.43 -10.21
CA GLU A 149 0.11 11.88 -11.04
C GLU A 149 0.23 10.37 -11.34
N PHE A 150 -0.89 9.75 -11.70
CA PHE A 150 -0.93 8.33 -12.07
C PHE A 150 -0.16 8.05 -13.36
N ASN A 151 0.58 6.94 -13.35
CA ASN A 151 1.39 6.44 -14.44
C ASN A 151 1.14 4.93 -14.65
N SER A 152 1.80 4.37 -15.65
CA SER A 152 1.82 2.94 -15.92
C SER A 152 3.15 2.57 -16.56
N HIS A 153 3.54 1.30 -16.41
CA HIS A 153 4.89 0.85 -16.73
C HIS A 153 4.87 -0.41 -17.59
N ILE A 154 5.95 -0.58 -18.34
CA ILE A 154 6.27 -1.79 -19.09
C ILE A 154 7.62 -2.31 -18.62
N VAL A 155 7.67 -3.57 -18.20
CA VAL A 155 8.90 -4.23 -17.74
C VAL A 155 9.21 -5.44 -18.60
N LYS A 156 10.49 -5.78 -18.74
CA LYS A 156 10.92 -7.04 -19.33
C LYS A 156 11.96 -7.71 -18.45
N PHE A 157 11.81 -9.02 -18.28
CA PHE A 157 12.75 -9.83 -17.53
C PHE A 157 12.89 -11.21 -18.16
N ARG A 158 14.06 -11.82 -18.00
CA ARG A 158 14.31 -13.20 -18.44
C ARG A 158 14.30 -14.14 -17.25
N VAL A 159 13.40 -15.13 -17.27
CA VAL A 159 13.24 -16.08 -16.17
C VAL A 159 12.81 -17.46 -16.67
N SER A 160 13.14 -18.51 -15.90
CA SER A 160 12.66 -19.87 -16.12
C SER A 160 11.33 -20.12 -15.38
N ARG A 161 10.50 -21.01 -15.92
CA ARG A 161 9.28 -21.47 -15.22
C ARG A 161 9.58 -22.67 -14.30
N PRO A 162 8.85 -22.82 -13.19
CA PRO A 162 7.93 -21.82 -12.62
C PRO A 162 8.71 -20.63 -12.02
N PHE A 163 8.05 -19.49 -11.87
CA PHE A 163 8.61 -18.34 -11.16
C PHE A 163 7.53 -17.63 -10.35
N THR A 164 7.96 -16.98 -9.27
CA THR A 164 7.09 -16.20 -8.39
C THR A 164 7.20 -14.73 -8.74
N ILE A 165 6.05 -14.13 -8.98
CA ILE A 165 5.85 -12.68 -9.00
C ILE A 165 5.49 -12.26 -7.58
N ALA A 166 6.24 -11.31 -7.02
CA ALA A 166 5.94 -10.71 -5.73
C ALA A 166 5.97 -9.20 -5.87
N MET A 167 4.96 -8.51 -5.34
CA MET A 167 4.88 -7.06 -5.41
C MET A 167 4.56 -6.46 -4.05
N LYS A 168 5.29 -5.41 -3.68
CA LYS A 168 4.89 -4.49 -2.60
C LYS A 168 4.08 -3.38 -3.23
N LEU A 169 2.92 -3.10 -2.65
CA LEU A 169 1.99 -2.08 -3.09
C LEU A 169 1.76 -1.09 -1.95
N VAL A 170 1.71 0.20 -2.27
CA VAL A 170 1.50 1.26 -1.30
C VAL A 170 0.41 2.20 -1.82
N ASP A 171 -0.66 2.34 -1.04
CA ASP A 171 -1.57 3.48 -1.13
C ASP A 171 -0.97 4.61 -0.29
N TRP A 172 -0.66 5.73 -0.93
CA TRP A 172 0.14 6.77 -0.31
C TRP A 172 -0.74 7.73 0.51
N GLU A 173 -0.21 8.23 1.63
CA GLU A 173 -0.92 9.14 2.52
C GLU A 173 -0.23 10.52 2.56
N GLU A 174 -1.00 11.60 2.65
CA GLU A 174 -0.44 12.95 2.91
C GLU A 174 -0.33 13.20 4.42
N ASN A 175 -1.33 12.75 5.17
CA ASN A 175 -1.37 12.84 6.63
C ASN A 175 -0.69 11.59 7.21
N LEU A 176 0.64 11.66 7.34
CA LEU A 176 1.46 10.52 7.76
C LEU A 176 0.99 9.89 9.08
N GLY A 177 0.79 8.58 9.08
CA GLY A 177 0.28 7.78 10.20
C GLY A 177 -1.25 7.69 10.28
N LEU A 178 -1.97 8.39 9.39
CA LEU A 178 -3.43 8.51 9.43
C LEU A 178 -4.15 7.98 8.17
N GLY A 179 -3.42 7.41 7.19
CA GLY A 179 -4.01 6.76 6.00
C GLY A 179 -4.90 7.68 5.18
N SER A 180 -4.68 8.99 5.28
CA SER A 180 -5.62 10.00 4.78
C SER A 180 -4.92 11.13 4.07
N GLU A 181 -5.73 11.88 3.34
CA GLU A 181 -5.28 12.74 2.29
C GLU A 181 -6.18 13.98 2.20
N ASN A 182 -5.68 15.11 1.71
CA ASN A 182 -6.52 16.27 1.45
C ASN A 182 -7.22 16.11 0.09
N ASN A 183 -8.53 15.84 0.12
CA ASN A 183 -9.29 15.65 -1.10
C ASN A 183 -10.79 15.92 -0.88
N GLN A 184 -11.49 16.26 -1.97
CA GLN A 184 -12.95 16.47 -2.00
C GLN A 184 -13.51 17.42 -0.91
N GLY A 185 -12.69 18.36 -0.41
CA GLY A 185 -13.07 19.31 0.63
C GLY A 185 -13.00 18.78 2.06
N SER A 186 -12.36 17.62 2.27
CA SER A 186 -11.99 17.07 3.57
C SER A 186 -10.47 17.04 3.70
N ASP A 187 -9.96 17.45 4.85
CA ASP A 187 -8.52 17.39 5.16
C ASP A 187 -8.06 15.96 5.51
N TYR A 188 -9.00 15.05 5.79
CA TYR A 188 -8.76 13.64 6.14
C TYR A 188 -9.68 12.73 5.31
N TYR A 189 -9.58 12.86 3.99
CA TYR A 189 -10.22 11.96 3.04
C TYR A 189 -9.48 10.62 3.04
N THR A 190 -10.22 9.52 2.92
CA THR A 190 -9.65 8.16 2.80
C THR A 190 -9.46 7.86 1.32
N GLY A 191 -8.20 7.74 0.88
CA GLY A 191 -7.87 7.34 -0.48
C GLY A 191 -8.29 5.91 -0.78
N ASP A 192 -7.97 5.45 -1.99
CA ASP A 192 -8.08 4.06 -2.37
C ASP A 192 -6.82 3.62 -3.11
N GLY A 193 -6.41 2.39 -2.84
CA GLY A 193 -5.33 1.72 -3.54
C GLY A 193 -5.81 0.94 -4.77
N GLY A 194 -4.98 0.05 -5.27
CA GLY A 194 -5.35 -0.91 -6.31
C GLY A 194 -4.22 -1.15 -7.29
N MET A 195 -4.11 -2.37 -7.82
CA MET A 195 -3.11 -2.69 -8.84
C MET A 195 -3.68 -3.65 -9.86
N VAL A 196 -3.34 -3.41 -11.13
CA VAL A 196 -3.68 -4.30 -12.25
C VAL A 196 -2.43 -4.56 -13.09
N ALA A 197 -2.24 -5.82 -13.47
CA ALA A 197 -1.09 -6.21 -14.27
C ALA A 197 -1.38 -7.36 -15.24
N VAL A 198 -0.68 -7.33 -16.37
CA VAL A 198 -0.73 -8.37 -17.41
C VAL A 198 0.67 -8.77 -17.79
N PHE A 199 0.95 -10.08 -17.77
CA PHE A 199 2.23 -10.66 -18.14
C PHE A 199 2.07 -11.49 -19.42
N LYS A 200 2.93 -11.24 -20.40
CA LYS A 200 2.92 -11.89 -21.71
C LYS A 200 4.27 -12.53 -22.04
N ASP A 201 4.24 -13.66 -22.74
CA ASP A 201 5.44 -14.29 -23.29
C ASP A 201 5.98 -13.55 -24.53
N VAL A 202 7.10 -14.04 -25.07
CA VAL A 202 7.72 -13.48 -26.29
C VAL A 202 6.83 -13.59 -27.55
N LEU A 203 5.85 -14.51 -27.54
CA LEU A 203 4.85 -14.67 -28.60
C LEU A 203 3.60 -13.80 -28.36
N GLN A 204 3.60 -12.97 -27.31
CA GLN A 204 2.50 -12.12 -26.87
C GLN A 204 1.26 -12.89 -26.37
N ASN A 205 1.41 -14.16 -25.99
CA ASN A 205 0.36 -14.87 -25.26
C ASN A 205 0.34 -14.39 -23.82
N ILE A 206 -0.86 -14.18 -23.26
CA ILE A 206 -1.03 -13.90 -21.84
C ILE A 206 -0.68 -15.15 -21.03
N ILE A 207 0.18 -14.99 -20.03
CA ILE A 207 0.64 -16.08 -19.16
C ILE A 207 0.23 -15.89 -17.71
N ALA A 208 -0.12 -14.66 -17.33
CA ALA A 208 -0.74 -14.31 -16.07
C ALA A 208 -1.41 -12.95 -16.20
N THR A 209 -2.53 -12.78 -15.49
CA THR A 209 -3.22 -11.50 -15.25
C THR A 209 -3.45 -11.39 -13.76
N THR A 210 -3.62 -10.17 -13.26
CA THR A 210 -4.14 -9.97 -11.89
C THR A 210 -5.58 -10.47 -11.80
N GLY A 211 -5.89 -11.16 -10.70
CA GLY A 211 -7.16 -11.80 -10.45
C GLY A 211 -7.22 -12.39 -9.04
N SER A 212 -8.38 -12.91 -8.65
CA SER A 212 -8.62 -13.46 -7.31
C SER A 212 -7.71 -14.64 -6.91
N GLU A 213 -7.02 -15.27 -7.85
CA GLU A 213 -6.07 -16.36 -7.61
C GLU A 213 -4.71 -15.90 -7.04
N TRP A 214 -4.45 -14.59 -7.03
CA TRP A 214 -3.28 -14.03 -6.38
C TRP A 214 -3.42 -14.11 -4.86
N LYS A 215 -2.30 -14.19 -4.15
CA LYS A 215 -2.26 -13.96 -2.69
C LYS A 215 -2.15 -12.48 -2.42
N ALA A 216 -2.81 -11.98 -1.38
CA ALA A 216 -2.73 -10.59 -0.94
C ALA A 216 -2.77 -10.48 0.59
N GLN A 217 -1.81 -9.79 1.20
CA GLN A 217 -1.75 -9.60 2.67
C GLN A 217 -1.42 -8.15 3.01
N THR A 218 -2.25 -7.53 3.85
CA THR A 218 -2.02 -6.17 4.38
C THR A 218 -1.01 -6.17 5.53
N PHE A 219 -0.16 -5.16 5.60
CA PHE A 219 0.86 -4.91 6.63
C PHE A 219 0.74 -3.54 7.30
N TYR A 220 -0.05 -2.64 6.74
CA TYR A 220 -0.39 -1.35 7.32
C TYR A 220 -1.85 -1.02 6.99
N THR A 221 -2.68 -0.78 8.00
CA THR A 221 -4.09 -0.40 7.83
C THR A 221 -4.39 0.89 8.58
N SER A 222 -4.92 1.90 7.88
CA SER A 222 -5.22 3.24 8.38
C SER A 222 -6.18 3.96 7.41
N PRO A 223 -7.02 4.91 7.84
CA PRO A 223 -7.35 5.24 9.21
C PRO A 223 -8.27 4.21 9.86
N ILE A 224 -8.06 3.97 11.15
CA ILE A 224 -8.99 3.24 12.00
C ILE A 224 -9.59 4.20 13.02
N LYS A 225 -10.91 4.39 12.96
CA LYS A 225 -11.63 5.30 13.89
C LYS A 225 -12.01 4.63 15.21
N ASP A 226 -12.29 3.33 15.14
CA ASP A 226 -12.78 2.51 16.25
C ASP A 226 -11.99 1.19 16.25
N LEU A 227 -11.18 0.96 17.29
CA LEU A 227 -10.33 -0.22 17.40
C LEU A 227 -11.10 -1.55 17.59
N SER A 228 -12.41 -1.50 17.77
CA SER A 228 -13.28 -2.68 17.83
C SER A 228 -13.78 -3.17 16.46
N CYS A 229 -13.63 -2.37 15.39
CA CYS A 229 -14.04 -2.75 14.04
C CYS A 229 -13.10 -3.75 13.31
N PRO A 230 -11.76 -3.68 13.42
CA PRO A 230 -10.89 -4.58 12.71
C PRO A 230 -10.89 -5.96 13.39
N THR A 231 -10.77 -7.00 12.58
CA THR A 231 -10.81 -8.40 13.04
C THR A 231 -9.70 -9.21 12.42
N GLU A 232 -9.21 -10.21 13.16
CA GLU A 232 -8.28 -11.21 12.64
C GLU A 232 -8.88 -12.61 12.76
N SER A 233 -8.71 -13.42 11.71
CA SER A 233 -9.10 -14.84 11.70
C SER A 233 -8.01 -15.66 11.02
N GLY A 234 -7.25 -16.42 11.81
CA GLY A 234 -6.02 -17.02 11.31
C GLY A 234 -5.03 -15.92 10.89
N THR A 235 -4.65 -15.92 9.63
CA THR A 235 -3.76 -14.93 8.98
C THR A 235 -4.51 -13.79 8.30
N THR A 236 -5.84 -13.92 8.12
CA THR A 236 -6.66 -12.86 7.53
C THR A 236 -6.75 -11.69 8.50
N ARG A 237 -6.33 -10.51 8.03
CA ARG A 237 -6.45 -9.21 8.70
C ARG A 237 -7.53 -8.43 7.97
N SER A 238 -8.67 -8.19 8.60
CA SER A 238 -9.82 -7.56 7.95
C SER A 238 -10.20 -6.26 8.63
N SER A 239 -10.33 -5.22 7.82
CA SER A 239 -10.89 -3.92 8.17
C SER A 239 -12.25 -3.69 7.49
N SER A 240 -12.90 -4.74 6.95
CA SER A 240 -14.14 -4.61 6.16
C SER A 240 -15.35 -4.09 6.95
N ASN A 241 -15.31 -4.20 8.28
CA ASN A 241 -16.36 -3.67 9.18
C ASN A 241 -16.06 -2.25 9.66
N CYS A 242 -14.92 -1.69 9.29
CA CYS A 242 -14.50 -0.37 9.71
C CYS A 242 -15.18 0.73 8.89
N ASP A 243 -15.39 1.87 9.54
CA ASP A 243 -15.95 3.05 8.89
C ASP A 243 -14.92 3.71 7.98
N THR A 244 -15.28 3.85 6.70
CA THR A 244 -14.47 4.48 5.65
C THR A 244 -14.93 5.90 5.31
N ALA A 245 -15.87 6.49 6.06
CA ALA A 245 -16.31 7.86 5.78
C ALA A 245 -15.19 8.87 6.07
N SER A 246 -15.00 9.85 5.20
CA SER A 246 -14.07 10.96 5.43
C SER A 246 -14.53 11.85 6.60
N GLU A 247 -13.57 12.47 7.30
CA GLU A 247 -13.85 13.42 8.39
C GLU A 247 -13.06 14.72 8.22
N ASN A 248 -13.46 15.75 8.98
CA ASN A 248 -12.72 17.02 8.97
C ASN A 248 -11.59 17.05 9.99
N ASP A 249 -11.58 16.12 10.94
CA ASP A 249 -10.54 16.00 11.96
C ASP A 249 -10.25 14.53 12.23
N GLY A 250 -9.21 14.01 11.58
CA GLY A 250 -8.70 12.65 11.77
C GLY A 250 -7.49 12.56 12.68
N THR A 251 -7.15 13.63 13.42
CA THR A 251 -5.90 13.70 14.20
C THR A 251 -5.78 12.64 15.30
N SER A 252 -6.89 12.00 15.67
CA SER A 252 -6.93 10.92 16.66
C SER A 252 -7.15 9.54 16.06
N PHE A 253 -7.11 9.38 14.73
CA PHE A 253 -7.25 8.07 14.12
C PHE A 253 -6.09 7.15 14.51
N TYR A 254 -6.40 5.86 14.54
CA TYR A 254 -5.45 4.79 14.82
C TYR A 254 -4.93 4.18 13.52
N ALA A 255 -3.80 3.50 13.63
CA ALA A 255 -3.31 2.62 12.58
C ALA A 255 -2.85 1.28 13.17
N LEU A 256 -2.94 0.25 12.33
CA LEU A 256 -2.50 -1.11 12.64
C LEU A 256 -1.28 -1.46 11.79
N HIS A 257 -0.25 -1.97 12.44
CA HIS A 257 1.02 -2.30 11.80
C HIS A 257 1.41 -3.76 12.07
N TRP A 258 1.86 -4.46 11.04
CA TRP A 258 2.38 -5.81 11.16
C TRP A 258 3.74 -5.94 10.50
N GLU A 259 4.61 -6.76 11.09
CA GLU A 259 5.97 -6.92 10.57
C GLU A 259 5.93 -7.66 9.23
N LEU A 260 6.55 -7.06 8.21
CA LEU A 260 6.75 -7.67 6.90
C LEU A 260 7.92 -8.67 6.96
N PRO A 261 7.70 -9.97 6.67
CA PRO A 261 8.79 -10.94 6.72
C PRO A 261 9.92 -10.59 5.76
N SER A 262 11.16 -10.47 6.23
CA SER A 262 12.32 -10.06 5.40
C SER A 262 12.58 -10.87 4.12
N THR A 263 11.97 -12.04 3.97
CA THR A 263 12.11 -12.94 2.81
C THR A 263 10.85 -13.02 1.94
N TRP A 264 9.86 -12.14 2.15
CA TRP A 264 8.55 -12.18 1.49
C TRP A 264 8.61 -12.24 -0.04
N MET A 265 9.66 -11.66 -0.64
CA MET A 265 9.87 -11.56 -2.08
C MET A 265 10.51 -12.79 -2.73
N ASN A 266 11.07 -13.71 -1.92
CA ASN A 266 11.87 -14.82 -2.43
C ASN A 266 11.01 -15.89 -3.12
N GLU A 267 11.59 -16.57 -4.11
CA GLU A 267 10.93 -17.66 -4.87
C GLU A 267 10.23 -18.72 -3.98
N ASN A 268 10.87 -19.10 -2.88
CA ASN A 268 10.43 -20.16 -1.97
C ASN A 268 9.69 -19.64 -0.73
N PHE A 269 9.28 -18.37 -0.72
CA PHE A 269 8.48 -17.85 0.38
C PHE A 269 7.08 -18.48 0.36
N ASP A 270 6.68 -19.04 1.51
CA ASP A 270 5.41 -19.76 1.62
C ASP A 270 4.26 -18.78 1.89
N THR A 271 3.45 -18.54 0.86
CA THR A 271 2.23 -17.73 0.93
C THR A 271 0.96 -18.60 1.04
N SER A 272 1.07 -19.90 1.35
CA SER A 272 -0.10 -20.79 1.38
C SER A 272 -1.15 -20.36 2.39
N ASP A 273 -0.70 -19.77 3.49
CA ASP A 273 -1.55 -19.27 4.57
C ASP A 273 -2.04 -17.84 4.30
N TRP A 274 -1.59 -17.15 3.26
CA TRP A 274 -2.11 -15.81 2.93
C TRP A 274 -3.50 -15.90 2.30
N PRO A 275 -4.37 -14.91 2.56
CA PRO A 275 -5.65 -14.85 1.89
C PRO A 275 -5.46 -14.57 0.40
N ASP A 276 -6.45 -15.02 -0.37
CA ASP A 276 -6.58 -14.71 -1.78
C ASP A 276 -6.90 -13.21 -1.95
N ALA A 277 -6.51 -12.64 -3.07
CA ALA A 277 -6.73 -11.25 -3.39
C ALA A 277 -8.22 -10.96 -3.59
N THR A 278 -8.65 -9.76 -3.19
CA THR A 278 -9.99 -9.27 -3.51
C THR A 278 -9.93 -8.50 -4.82
N THR A 279 -10.90 -8.72 -5.69
CA THR A 279 -11.00 -8.00 -6.97
C THR A 279 -11.92 -6.80 -6.88
N TYR A 280 -11.56 -5.74 -7.58
CA TYR A 280 -12.25 -4.44 -7.58
C TYR A 280 -12.54 -3.99 -9.01
N THR A 281 -13.61 -3.21 -9.20
CA THR A 281 -14.00 -2.73 -10.54
C THR A 281 -13.33 -1.39 -10.87
N ASN A 282 -13.28 -1.06 -12.15
CA ASN A 282 -12.74 0.22 -12.65
C ASN A 282 -13.47 1.44 -12.05
N GLU A 283 -14.75 1.30 -11.71
CA GLU A 283 -15.50 2.34 -11.01
C GLU A 283 -15.09 2.50 -9.56
N THR A 284 -14.74 1.42 -8.87
CA THR A 284 -14.28 1.49 -7.47
C THR A 284 -12.93 2.20 -7.38
N ILE A 285 -12.00 1.90 -8.29
CA ILE A 285 -10.66 2.51 -8.34
C ILE A 285 -10.66 3.88 -9.07
N VAL A 286 -11.82 4.28 -9.60
CA VAL A 286 -12.03 5.58 -10.26
C VAL A 286 -11.03 5.82 -11.42
N VAL A 287 -10.69 4.80 -12.21
CA VAL A 287 -9.64 4.88 -13.25
C VAL A 287 -10.10 5.41 -14.61
N ASN A 288 -11.41 5.60 -14.78
CA ASN A 288 -12.04 5.97 -16.05
C ASN A 288 -11.62 7.34 -16.61
N ASN A 289 -10.89 8.15 -15.84
CA ASN A 289 -10.34 9.45 -16.25
C ASN A 289 -8.81 9.50 -16.24
N LYS A 290 -8.12 8.36 -16.06
CA LYS A 290 -6.67 8.27 -15.94
C LYS A 290 -6.06 7.81 -17.27
N PRO A 291 -5.33 8.66 -18.03
CA PRO A 291 -4.75 8.26 -19.32
C PRO A 291 -3.75 7.10 -19.23
N SER A 292 -3.04 6.98 -18.10
CA SER A 292 -2.15 5.86 -17.79
C SER A 292 -2.84 4.49 -17.79
N TYR A 293 -4.16 4.46 -17.60
CA TYR A 293 -5.00 3.26 -17.72
C TYR A 293 -5.79 3.27 -19.04
N THR A 294 -6.56 4.33 -19.27
CA THR A 294 -7.54 4.42 -20.36
C THR A 294 -6.95 4.42 -21.78
N ASN A 295 -5.67 4.77 -21.94
CA ASN A 295 -4.98 4.62 -23.24
C ASN A 295 -4.63 3.16 -23.56
N PHE A 296 -4.69 2.26 -22.57
CA PHE A 296 -4.22 0.88 -22.66
C PHE A 296 -5.30 -0.12 -22.21
N THR A 297 -6.58 0.19 -22.48
CA THR A 297 -7.68 -0.75 -22.22
C THR A 297 -7.54 -2.04 -23.03
N ASP A 298 -6.82 -2.03 -24.16
CA ASP A 298 -6.47 -3.25 -24.90
C ASP A 298 -5.46 -4.16 -24.15
N ILE A 299 -4.84 -3.64 -23.09
CA ILE A 299 -3.97 -4.39 -22.19
C ILE A 299 -4.70 -4.69 -20.88
N PHE A 300 -5.22 -3.67 -20.19
CA PHE A 300 -5.73 -3.82 -18.83
C PHE A 300 -7.22 -4.17 -18.73
N ASP A 301 -8.03 -3.82 -19.74
CA ASP A 301 -9.51 -3.91 -19.75
C ASP A 301 -9.98 -4.59 -21.05
N ASP A 302 -9.26 -5.63 -21.50
CA ASP A 302 -9.56 -6.35 -22.74
C ASP A 302 -10.81 -7.22 -22.53
N PRO A 303 -11.93 -7.00 -23.25
CA PRO A 303 -13.16 -7.77 -23.03
C PRO A 303 -13.02 -9.29 -23.19
N GLU A 304 -11.98 -9.78 -23.87
CA GLU A 304 -11.70 -11.21 -24.01
C GLU A 304 -10.72 -11.74 -22.96
N ASN A 305 -9.88 -10.88 -22.38
CA ASN A 305 -8.78 -11.26 -21.47
C ASN A 305 -8.57 -10.22 -20.36
N ASP A 306 -9.67 -9.84 -19.71
CA ASP A 306 -9.73 -8.74 -18.75
C ASP A 306 -8.85 -9.03 -17.53
N ALA A 307 -8.08 -8.03 -17.09
CA ALA A 307 -7.27 -8.12 -15.89
C ALA A 307 -7.98 -7.36 -14.77
N GLU A 308 -8.12 -8.01 -13.62
CA GLU A 308 -8.87 -7.40 -12.52
C GLU A 308 -7.94 -6.55 -11.65
N PHE A 309 -8.42 -5.41 -11.17
CA PHE A 309 -7.76 -4.72 -10.06
C PHE A 309 -7.78 -5.60 -8.83
N ILE A 310 -6.62 -5.80 -8.21
CA ILE A 310 -6.48 -6.60 -6.99
C ILE A 310 -5.94 -5.77 -5.83
N TRP A 311 -6.36 -6.14 -4.63
CA TRP A 311 -5.82 -5.66 -3.36
C TRP A 311 -6.02 -6.71 -2.25
N SER A 312 -5.72 -6.35 -1.00
CA SER A 312 -6.22 -7.08 0.18
C SER A 312 -7.74 -6.89 0.34
N THR A 313 -8.30 -7.25 1.49
CA THR A 313 -9.76 -7.22 1.72
C THR A 313 -10.37 -5.83 1.75
N ASN A 314 -9.58 -4.76 1.88
CA ASN A 314 -10.07 -3.40 1.93
C ASN A 314 -9.17 -2.44 1.14
N VAL A 315 -9.60 -2.08 -0.07
CA VAL A 315 -8.89 -1.15 -0.95
C VAL A 315 -8.81 0.28 -0.42
N ILE A 316 -9.63 0.65 0.57
CA ILE A 316 -9.69 2.03 1.10
C ILE A 316 -8.78 2.22 2.33
N LEU A 317 -8.61 1.17 3.14
CA LEU A 317 -7.92 1.30 4.45
C LEU A 317 -6.60 0.54 4.52
N ASP A 318 -6.35 -0.43 3.65
CA ASP A 318 -5.11 -1.20 3.68
C ASP A 318 -4.06 -0.47 2.83
N ASN A 319 -3.09 0.18 3.45
CA ASN A 319 -2.17 1.12 2.80
C ASN A 319 -0.82 0.48 2.41
N GLU A 320 -0.39 -0.60 3.08
CA GLU A 320 0.75 -1.42 2.62
C GLU A 320 0.27 -2.85 2.39
N VAL A 321 0.32 -3.31 1.14
CA VAL A 321 -0.14 -4.65 0.75
C VAL A 321 0.93 -5.37 -0.03
N ILE A 322 1.15 -6.64 0.28
CA ILE A 322 1.98 -7.52 -0.53
C ILE A 322 1.09 -8.47 -1.31
N VAL A 323 1.35 -8.58 -2.61
CA VAL A 323 0.71 -9.59 -3.47
C VAL A 323 1.72 -10.56 -4.05
N SER A 324 1.29 -11.79 -4.29
CA SER A 324 2.16 -12.86 -4.80
C SER A 324 1.40 -13.83 -5.69
N TYR A 325 2.04 -14.27 -6.78
CA TYR A 325 1.51 -15.28 -7.69
C TYR A 325 2.64 -16.10 -8.34
N THR A 326 2.44 -17.42 -8.43
CA THR A 326 3.40 -18.31 -9.10
C THR A 326 2.93 -18.68 -10.49
N VAL A 327 3.66 -18.20 -11.49
CA VAL A 327 3.49 -18.60 -12.89
C VAL A 327 4.06 -20.00 -13.08
N GLN A 328 3.25 -20.90 -13.65
CA GLN A 328 3.61 -22.30 -13.90
C GLN A 328 4.39 -22.51 -15.19
#